data_AF-A0AAN5BT95-F1
#
_entry.id   AF-A0AAN5BT95-F1
#
_cell.length_a   1.000
_cell.length_b   1.000
_cell.length_c   1.000
_cell.angle_alpha   90.00
_cell.angle_beta   90.00
_cell.angle_gamma   90.00
#
_symmetry.space_group_name_H-M   'P 1'
#
loop_
_entity.id
_entity.type
_entity.pdbx_description
1 polymer ?
#
loop_
_entity_poly.entity_id
_entity_poly.type
_entity_poly.pdbx_seq_one_letter_code
_entity_poly.pdbx_strand_id
1 'polypeptide(L)'
;MNNIKANDYLNVVVQLLAHVFPIRNYFLLHEFPTPGTPQLALRFSTLVRKLWNPKAFRSHVSPHELLQEIALRSSKRFTLTQQSDPVEFLSWFLNNLHLSLGGSKKPSKTPTSVVQAAFQGHLRIESQAITAHSDTQNARLVFTESGDIKSQTTPFLILTLDLPPTPLFQSANRESIIPHVPLTTLLNKYNGITASEKLAHRVRHRLLHPLPPYLLFHIKRFSKNRFVSERNPTIVTFPSPRSLDMSPYVEPNPDIWPPGEPILYDLVANIILDPTVAVPGATDEAAADKGVNAASGASSSGAGAGSEKVSWMVQLHDKAMSAENNRQHSERAGEQQGPEWLEIQDLFVKKAETETLFTREGYLMVWERRKVPGMNSRKGKNPAK
;
A
#
# COMPACT_ATOMS: atom_id res chain seq x y z
N MET A 1 3.93 5.24 -18.07
CA MET A 1 5.33 4.77 -18.20
C MET A 1 5.40 3.58 -19.12
N ASN A 2 6.49 3.41 -19.87
CA ASN A 2 6.61 2.28 -20.80
C ASN A 2 6.61 0.94 -20.05
N ASN A 3 5.82 0.00 -20.55
CA ASN A 3 6.00 -1.41 -20.27
C ASN A 3 7.05 -1.96 -21.24
N ILE A 4 8.13 -2.51 -20.72
CA ILE A 4 9.19 -3.11 -21.52
C ILE A 4 8.92 -4.60 -21.70
N LYS A 5 8.47 -5.29 -20.64
CA LYS A 5 8.04 -6.69 -20.65
C LYS A 5 7.06 -6.96 -19.50
N ALA A 6 7.56 -7.09 -18.28
CA ALA A 6 6.78 -7.47 -17.09
C ALA A 6 7.12 -6.56 -15.91
N ASN A 7 7.18 -5.24 -16.13
CA ASN A 7 7.59 -4.24 -15.14
C ASN A 7 6.46 -3.32 -14.64
N ASP A 8 5.21 -3.74 -14.82
CA ASP A 8 4.02 -3.04 -14.34
C ASP A 8 4.03 -2.85 -12.81
N TYR A 9 4.52 -3.85 -12.04
CA TYR A 9 4.70 -3.75 -10.58
C TYR A 9 5.60 -2.58 -10.15
N LEU A 10 6.65 -2.28 -10.92
CA LEU A 10 7.52 -1.13 -10.68
C LEU A 10 6.79 0.15 -11.08
N ASN A 11 6.12 0.12 -12.22
CA ASN A 11 5.45 1.29 -12.77
C ASN A 11 4.40 1.84 -11.79
N VAL A 12 3.55 0.97 -11.23
CA VAL A 12 2.54 1.39 -10.25
C VAL A 12 3.15 1.98 -8.98
N VAL A 13 4.26 1.41 -8.49
CA VAL A 13 4.97 1.91 -7.29
C VAL A 13 5.66 3.26 -7.55
N VAL A 14 6.30 3.42 -8.71
CA VAL A 14 6.93 4.69 -9.08
C VAL A 14 5.88 5.78 -9.27
N GLN A 15 4.77 5.49 -9.95
CA GLN A 15 3.66 6.43 -10.08
C GLN A 15 3.14 6.88 -8.71
N LEU A 16 2.88 5.91 -7.83
CA LEU A 16 2.42 6.15 -6.46
C LEU A 16 3.38 7.08 -5.70
N LEU A 17 4.67 6.75 -5.66
CA LEU A 17 5.66 7.54 -4.92
C LEU A 17 5.87 8.93 -5.52
N ALA A 18 5.79 9.07 -6.84
CA ALA A 18 5.89 10.36 -7.51
C ALA A 18 4.68 11.29 -7.25
N HIS A 19 3.57 10.77 -6.73
CA HIS A 19 2.38 11.56 -6.36
C HIS A 19 2.24 11.79 -4.85
N VAL A 20 3.10 11.19 -4.02
CA VAL A 20 3.20 11.48 -2.59
C VAL A 20 4.01 12.76 -2.38
N PHE A 21 3.40 13.80 -1.80
CA PHE A 21 3.93 15.17 -1.83
C PHE A 21 5.35 15.32 -1.24
N PRO A 22 5.68 14.80 -0.03
CA PRO A 22 7.02 14.93 0.52
C PRO A 22 8.08 14.24 -0.34
N ILE A 23 7.79 13.05 -0.86
CA ILE A 23 8.69 12.27 -1.71
C ILE A 23 8.89 12.99 -3.04
N ARG A 24 7.79 13.34 -3.72
CA ARG A 24 7.79 14.09 -4.97
C ARG A 24 8.61 15.36 -4.86
N ASN A 25 8.30 16.21 -3.89
CA ASN A 25 8.95 17.51 -3.77
C ASN A 25 10.43 17.37 -3.45
N TYR A 26 10.82 16.41 -2.60
CA TYR A 26 12.22 16.14 -2.34
C TYR A 26 12.97 15.79 -3.63
N PHE A 27 12.44 14.85 -4.44
CA PHE A 27 13.11 14.43 -5.67
C PHE A 27 13.02 15.44 -6.82
N LEU A 28 12.06 16.37 -6.80
CA LEU A 28 11.97 17.48 -7.75
C LEU A 28 12.89 18.66 -7.40
N LEU A 29 13.07 18.94 -6.11
CA LEU A 29 13.73 20.17 -5.65
C LEU A 29 15.16 19.94 -5.17
N HIS A 30 15.46 18.78 -4.60
CA HIS A 30 16.80 18.48 -4.12
C HIS A 30 17.80 18.42 -5.27
N GLU A 31 18.92 19.14 -5.13
CA GLU A 31 19.95 19.23 -6.15
C GLU A 31 20.72 17.91 -6.23
N PHE A 32 20.53 17.19 -7.34
CA PHE A 32 21.29 16.00 -7.68
C PHE A 32 22.01 16.23 -9.02
N PRO A 33 23.24 15.72 -9.22
CA PRO A 33 24.07 14.97 -8.26
C PRO A 33 24.90 15.88 -7.35
N THR A 34 25.05 15.49 -6.08
CA THR A 34 26.12 15.95 -5.19
C THR A 34 27.21 14.87 -5.06
N PRO A 35 28.45 15.22 -4.66
CA PRO A 35 29.51 14.23 -4.45
C PRO A 35 29.04 13.09 -3.53
N GLY A 36 29.14 11.84 -4.01
CA GLY A 36 28.69 10.66 -3.27
C GLY A 36 27.22 10.29 -3.42
N THR A 37 26.44 10.98 -4.27
CA THR A 37 25.02 10.63 -4.53
C THR A 37 24.89 9.18 -5.03
N PRO A 38 24.12 8.32 -4.34
CA PRO A 38 23.88 6.96 -4.81
C PRO A 38 23.05 6.92 -6.09
N GLN A 39 23.39 6.00 -6.99
CA GLN A 39 22.75 5.85 -8.31
C GLN A 39 21.24 5.64 -8.24
N LEU A 40 20.76 4.91 -7.22
CA LEU A 40 19.32 4.68 -7.01
C LEU A 40 18.54 6.00 -6.83
N ALA A 41 19.04 6.88 -5.95
CA ALA A 41 18.41 8.18 -5.68
C ALA A 41 18.48 9.10 -6.90
N LEU A 42 19.63 9.14 -7.59
CA LEU A 42 19.83 9.95 -8.80
C LEU A 42 18.89 9.53 -9.94
N ARG A 43 18.79 8.22 -10.22
CA ARG A 43 17.94 7.69 -11.29
C ARG A 43 16.46 7.85 -10.96
N PHE A 44 16.07 7.68 -9.70
CA PHE A 44 14.69 7.93 -9.27
C PHE A 44 14.33 9.42 -9.37
N SER A 45 15.22 10.32 -8.92
CA SER A 45 15.10 11.78 -9.10
C SER A 45 14.87 12.15 -10.57
N THR A 46 15.73 11.62 -11.45
CA THR A 46 15.67 11.86 -12.90
C THR A 46 14.33 11.41 -13.47
N LEU A 47 13.83 10.24 -13.06
CA LEU A 47 12.54 9.72 -13.52
C LEU A 47 11.37 10.58 -13.02
N VAL A 48 11.35 10.97 -11.75
CA VAL A 48 10.31 11.84 -11.16
C VAL A 48 10.28 13.19 -11.87
N ARG A 49 11.44 13.80 -12.15
CA ARG A 49 11.54 15.06 -12.91
C ARG A 49 11.02 14.93 -14.34
N LYS A 50 11.29 13.80 -15.01
CA LYS A 50 10.74 13.53 -16.36
C LYS A 50 9.22 13.36 -16.31
N LEU A 51 8.69 12.68 -15.29
CA LEU A 51 7.25 12.45 -15.12
C LEU A 51 6.48 13.75 -14.88
N TRP A 52 7.05 14.66 -14.07
CA TRP A 52 6.46 15.97 -13.75
C TRP A 52 6.94 17.09 -14.67
N ASN A 53 7.49 16.79 -15.86
CA ASN A 53 7.90 17.81 -16.81
C ASN A 53 6.69 18.30 -17.63
N PRO A 54 6.19 19.53 -17.42
CA PRO A 54 5.04 20.05 -18.16
C PRO A 54 5.34 20.31 -19.65
N LYS A 55 6.63 20.33 -20.04
CA LYS A 55 7.11 20.58 -21.40
C LYS A 55 7.78 19.35 -22.00
N ALA A 56 7.34 18.15 -21.60
CA ALA A 56 7.86 16.92 -22.17
C ALA A 56 7.46 16.79 -23.66
N PHE A 57 8.40 16.40 -24.52
CA PHE A 57 8.12 16.15 -25.94
C PHE A 57 7.18 14.96 -26.19
N ARG A 58 7.10 14.02 -25.23
CA ARG A 58 6.24 12.85 -25.29
C ARG A 58 5.44 12.74 -24.00
N SER A 59 4.20 12.27 -24.10
CA SER A 59 3.30 12.01 -22.97
C SER A 59 3.64 10.76 -22.15
N HIS A 60 4.79 10.13 -22.41
CA HIS A 60 5.25 8.93 -21.73
C HIS A 60 6.73 9.02 -21.38
N VAL A 61 7.11 8.29 -20.32
CA VAL A 61 8.48 8.21 -19.82
C VAL A 61 8.86 6.75 -19.67
N SER A 62 10.09 6.42 -20.08
CA SER A 62 10.67 5.08 -19.90
C SER A 62 11.37 4.97 -18.54
N PRO A 63 11.06 3.95 -17.72
CA PRO A 63 11.70 3.70 -16.43
C PRO A 63 13.02 2.92 -16.55
N HIS A 64 13.51 2.67 -17.77
CA HIS A 64 14.61 1.73 -18.05
C HIS A 64 15.87 1.97 -17.20
N GLU A 65 16.36 3.22 -17.14
CA GLU A 65 17.54 3.60 -16.36
C GLU A 65 17.40 3.22 -14.88
N LEU A 66 16.25 3.56 -14.27
CA LEU A 66 16.00 3.24 -12.87
C LEU A 66 15.92 1.72 -12.66
N LEU A 67 15.24 1.01 -13.55
CA LEU A 67 15.04 -0.42 -13.45
C LEU A 67 16.36 -1.20 -13.62
N GLN A 68 17.30 -0.75 -14.45
CA GLN A 68 18.63 -1.34 -14.54
C GLN A 68 19.38 -1.28 -13.19
N GLU A 69 19.37 -0.12 -12.53
CA GLU A 69 20.01 0.06 -11.21
C GLU A 69 19.30 -0.79 -10.14
N ILE A 70 17.97 -0.87 -10.19
CA ILE A 70 17.19 -1.72 -9.29
C ILE A 70 17.56 -3.19 -9.48
N ALA A 71 17.65 -3.67 -10.72
CA ALA A 71 18.01 -5.05 -11.03
C ALA A 71 19.42 -5.39 -10.52
N LEU A 72 20.38 -4.49 -10.69
CA LEU A 72 21.74 -4.66 -10.17
C LEU A 72 21.77 -4.69 -8.65
N ARG A 73 21.18 -3.67 -7.99
CA ARG A 73 21.19 -3.51 -6.52
C ARG A 73 20.39 -4.57 -5.79
N SER A 74 19.33 -5.10 -6.41
CA SER A 74 18.49 -6.16 -5.85
C SER A 74 19.03 -7.57 -6.11
N SER A 75 20.25 -7.70 -6.65
CA SER A 75 20.83 -8.99 -7.05
C SER A 75 19.90 -9.78 -7.98
N LYS A 76 19.34 -9.10 -8.98
CA LYS A 76 18.37 -9.63 -9.96
C LYS A 76 17.05 -10.14 -9.35
N ARG A 77 16.68 -9.71 -8.14
CA ARG A 77 15.34 -10.01 -7.58
C ARG A 77 14.23 -9.30 -8.34
N PHE A 78 14.46 -8.05 -8.75
CA PHE A 78 13.49 -7.25 -9.49
C PHE A 78 14.02 -6.97 -10.89
N THR A 79 13.42 -7.60 -11.90
CA THR A 79 13.90 -7.54 -13.29
C THR A 79 12.82 -7.08 -14.25
N LEU A 80 13.23 -6.85 -15.51
CA LEU A 80 12.33 -6.53 -16.62
C LEU A 80 11.51 -7.75 -17.07
N THR A 81 12.08 -8.94 -16.96
CA THR A 81 11.56 -10.17 -17.57
C THR A 81 10.57 -10.91 -16.69
N GLN A 82 10.62 -10.69 -15.38
CA GLN A 82 9.77 -11.37 -14.41
C GLN A 82 8.99 -10.34 -13.59
N GLN A 83 7.66 -10.47 -13.65
CA GLN A 83 6.77 -9.70 -12.80
C GLN A 83 7.00 -10.06 -11.33
N SER A 84 6.94 -9.07 -10.46
CA SER A 84 7.10 -9.23 -9.01
C SER A 84 5.91 -8.62 -8.28
N ASP A 85 5.84 -8.87 -6.98
CA ASP A 85 4.84 -8.25 -6.12
C ASP A 85 5.15 -6.75 -5.87
N PRO A 86 4.20 -5.82 -6.10
CA PRO A 86 4.42 -4.39 -5.89
C PRO A 86 4.73 -4.02 -4.44
N VAL A 87 4.18 -4.73 -3.45
CA VAL A 87 4.39 -4.43 -2.02
C VAL A 87 5.75 -4.95 -1.56
N GLU A 88 6.17 -6.13 -2.04
CA GLU A 88 7.53 -6.62 -1.85
C GLU A 88 8.55 -5.67 -2.48
N PHE A 89 8.28 -5.20 -3.71
CA PHE A 89 9.11 -4.20 -4.39
C PHE A 89 9.15 -2.89 -3.62
N LEU A 90 8.00 -2.33 -3.26
CA LEU A 90 7.91 -1.08 -2.50
C LEU A 90 8.67 -1.18 -1.17
N SER A 91 8.49 -2.27 -0.42
CA SER A 91 9.17 -2.47 0.86
C SER A 91 10.69 -2.46 0.70
N TRP A 92 11.21 -3.13 -0.32
CA TRP A 92 12.63 -3.09 -0.63
C TRP A 92 13.07 -1.70 -1.11
N PHE A 93 12.29 -1.07 -1.97
CA PHE A 93 12.62 0.20 -2.59
C PHE A 93 12.66 1.34 -1.57
N LEU A 94 11.67 1.44 -0.67
CA LEU A 94 11.65 2.42 0.41
C LEU A 94 12.84 2.26 1.36
N ASN A 95 13.20 1.03 1.72
CA ASN A 95 14.37 0.77 2.58
C ASN A 95 15.67 1.18 1.89
N ASN A 96 15.83 0.87 0.60
CA ASN A 96 17.04 1.24 -0.15
C ASN A 96 17.10 2.74 -0.44
N LEU A 97 15.97 3.40 -0.71
CA LEU A 97 15.90 4.86 -0.83
C LEU A 97 16.24 5.52 0.51
N HIS A 98 15.69 5.03 1.61
CA HIS A 98 16.00 5.54 2.95
C HIS A 98 17.52 5.55 3.20
N LEU A 99 18.21 4.43 2.95
CA LEU A 99 19.67 4.34 3.10
C LEU A 99 20.42 5.21 2.07
N SER A 100 19.94 5.25 0.82
CA SER A 100 20.57 6.05 -0.25
C SER A 100 20.50 7.56 0.00
N LEU A 101 19.53 8.00 0.82
CA LEU A 101 19.35 9.39 1.21
C LEU A 101 20.05 9.73 2.55
N GLY A 102 20.97 8.87 3.02
CA GLY A 102 21.69 9.07 4.28
C GLY A 102 20.91 8.68 5.54
N GLY A 103 19.78 8.00 5.38
CA GLY A 103 18.97 7.52 6.49
C GLY A 103 19.67 6.46 7.34
N SER A 104 19.39 6.48 8.64
CA SER A 104 19.97 5.58 9.62
C SER A 104 19.01 4.46 10.02
N LYS A 105 19.54 3.23 10.11
CA LYS A 105 18.83 2.07 10.69
C LYS A 105 18.71 2.15 12.21
N LYS A 106 19.51 3.00 12.87
CA LYS A 106 19.47 3.13 14.33
C LYS A 106 18.18 3.87 14.73
N PRO A 107 17.54 3.47 15.85
CA PRO A 107 16.39 4.19 16.38
C PRO A 107 16.74 5.67 16.58
N SER A 108 15.91 6.55 16.05
CA SER A 108 16.04 8.00 16.16
C SER A 108 14.70 8.60 16.57
N LYS A 109 14.74 9.64 17.41
CA LYS A 109 13.53 10.39 17.80
C LYS A 109 12.94 11.19 16.64
N THR A 110 13.79 11.62 15.71
CA THR A 110 13.41 12.38 14.52
C THR A 110 13.64 11.54 13.26
N PRO A 111 12.80 11.70 12.23
CA PRO A 111 13.04 11.06 10.94
C PRO A 111 14.41 11.43 10.37
N THR A 112 15.16 10.43 9.90
CA THR A 112 16.52 10.62 9.35
C THR A 112 16.55 10.70 7.83
N SER A 113 15.42 10.45 7.16
CA SER A 113 15.25 10.69 5.73
C SER A 113 13.81 11.06 5.40
N VAL A 114 13.60 11.60 4.19
CA VAL A 114 12.25 11.93 3.69
C VAL A 114 11.29 10.73 3.68
N VAL A 115 11.82 9.51 3.51
CA VAL A 115 11.02 8.27 3.57
C VAL A 115 10.44 8.07 4.97
N GLN A 116 11.26 8.20 6.01
CA GLN A 116 10.78 8.09 7.39
C GLN A 116 9.83 9.24 7.73
N ALA A 117 10.15 10.46 7.28
CA ALA A 117 9.33 11.63 7.54
C ALA A 117 7.93 11.53 6.91
N ALA A 118 7.83 10.87 5.75
CA ALA A 118 6.57 10.69 5.03
C ALA A 118 5.73 9.53 5.59
N PHE A 119 6.35 8.38 5.87
CA PHE A 119 5.62 7.11 6.05
C PHE A 119 5.83 6.42 7.39
N GLN A 120 6.84 6.79 8.19
CA GLN A 120 7.16 6.02 9.40
C GLN A 120 6.18 6.34 10.54
N GLY A 121 5.44 5.34 10.98
CA GLY A 121 4.67 5.34 12.22
C GLY A 121 5.23 4.39 13.27
N HIS A 122 4.58 4.35 14.43
CA HIS A 122 4.93 3.45 15.53
C HIS A 122 3.72 2.62 15.94
N LEU A 123 3.96 1.34 16.22
CA LEU A 123 2.95 0.36 16.62
C LEU A 123 3.37 -0.26 17.94
N ARG A 124 2.48 -0.25 18.93
CA ARG A 124 2.61 -1.06 20.15
C ARG A 124 2.02 -2.43 19.87
N ILE A 125 2.79 -3.47 20.18
CA ILE A 125 2.40 -4.87 20.10
C ILE A 125 2.39 -5.42 21.52
N GLU A 126 1.21 -5.85 21.97
CA GLU A 126 1.02 -6.48 23.27
C GLU A 126 0.80 -7.97 23.04
N SER A 127 1.63 -8.79 23.68
CA SER A 127 1.58 -10.24 23.57
C SER A 127 1.32 -10.87 24.94
N GLN A 128 0.32 -11.73 25.01
CA GLN A 128 -0.07 -12.49 26.19
C GLN A 128 0.00 -13.99 25.86
N ALA A 129 0.60 -14.79 26.73
CA ALA A 129 0.62 -16.26 26.55
C ALA A 129 -0.76 -16.85 26.81
N ILE A 130 -1.17 -17.82 25.99
CA ILE A 130 -2.42 -18.57 26.17
C ILE A 130 -2.09 -19.81 27.02
N THR A 131 -2.46 -19.80 28.29
CA THR A 131 -2.33 -20.96 29.19
C THR A 131 -3.64 -21.74 29.23
N ALA A 132 -3.59 -23.04 28.90
CA ALA A 132 -4.74 -23.94 29.06
C ALA A 132 -4.72 -24.54 30.48
N HIS A 133 -5.73 -24.26 31.29
CA HIS A 133 -6.00 -25.02 32.51
C HIS A 133 -7.08 -26.06 32.22
N SER A 134 -6.75 -27.34 32.40
CA SER A 134 -7.71 -28.44 32.35
C SER A 134 -8.28 -28.64 33.76
N ASP A 135 -9.51 -28.19 34.00
CA ASP A 135 -10.19 -28.51 35.25
C ASP A 135 -10.92 -29.86 35.13
N THR A 136 -10.83 -30.68 36.17
CA THR A 136 -10.80 -32.15 36.10
C THR A 136 -12.11 -32.87 35.74
N GLN A 137 -13.19 -32.21 35.32
CA GLN A 137 -14.43 -32.92 34.94
C GLN A 137 -15.17 -32.34 33.74
N ASN A 138 -14.72 -31.24 33.13
CA ASN A 138 -15.23 -30.73 31.85
C ASN A 138 -14.16 -29.82 31.24
N ALA A 139 -13.56 -30.26 30.13
CA ALA A 139 -12.47 -29.58 29.42
C ALA A 139 -12.94 -28.28 28.74
N ARG A 140 -13.27 -27.26 29.54
CA ARG A 140 -13.51 -25.90 29.06
C ARG A 140 -12.20 -25.14 29.21
N LEU A 141 -11.66 -24.63 28.11
CA LEU A 141 -10.52 -23.72 28.12
C LEU A 141 -10.93 -22.46 28.90
N VAL A 142 -10.56 -22.37 30.17
CA VAL A 142 -10.79 -21.18 31.00
C VAL A 142 -9.59 -20.25 30.83
N PHE A 143 -9.86 -19.08 30.27
CA PHE A 143 -8.86 -18.04 30.04
C PHE A 143 -8.51 -17.38 31.37
N THR A 144 -7.26 -17.48 31.81
CA THR A 144 -6.75 -16.68 32.92
C THR A 144 -6.44 -15.26 32.42
N GLU A 145 -7.22 -14.27 32.86
CA GLU A 145 -6.94 -12.84 32.57
C GLU A 145 -5.60 -12.35 33.17
N SER A 146 -4.99 -13.14 34.06
CA SER A 146 -3.85 -12.78 34.91
C SER A 146 -2.45 -13.02 34.29
N GLY A 147 -2.33 -13.37 33.01
CA GLY A 147 -1.02 -13.60 32.39
C GLY A 147 -0.27 -12.30 32.08
N ASP A 148 1.03 -12.25 32.37
CA ASP A 148 1.92 -11.10 32.10
C ASP A 148 1.84 -10.63 30.63
N ILE A 149 1.51 -9.36 30.43
CA ILE A 149 1.44 -8.74 29.09
C ILE A 149 2.80 -8.16 28.73
N LYS A 150 3.45 -8.73 27.70
CA LYS A 150 4.69 -8.19 27.14
C LYS A 150 4.35 -7.13 26.10
N SER A 151 4.82 -5.90 26.29
CA SER A 151 4.60 -4.79 25.38
C SER A 151 5.90 -4.38 24.67
N GLN A 152 5.85 -4.28 23.35
CA GLN A 152 6.97 -3.80 22.52
C GLN A 152 6.48 -2.76 21.53
N THR A 153 7.25 -1.69 21.35
CA THR A 153 7.00 -0.70 20.28
C THR A 153 7.89 -0.99 19.08
N THR A 154 7.29 -1.04 17.88
CA THR A 154 7.98 -1.29 16.61
C THR A 154 7.62 -0.22 15.58
N PRO A 155 8.59 0.33 14.83
CA PRO A 155 8.29 1.22 13.72
C PRO A 155 7.65 0.45 12.55
N PHE A 156 6.80 1.10 11.77
CA PHE A 156 6.24 0.56 10.54
C PHE A 156 6.28 1.60 9.42
N LEU A 157 6.36 1.11 8.17
CA LEU A 157 6.12 1.92 6.97
C LEU A 157 4.80 1.53 6.30
N ILE A 158 4.42 0.25 6.40
CA ILE A 158 3.23 -0.33 5.75
C ILE A 158 2.43 -1.09 6.81
N LEU A 159 1.13 -0.83 6.88
CA LEU A 159 0.18 -1.59 7.70
C LEU A 159 -0.49 -2.65 6.82
N THR A 160 -0.34 -3.91 7.21
CA THR A 160 -0.93 -5.04 6.50
C THR A 160 -2.30 -5.37 7.06
N LEU A 161 -3.32 -5.33 6.20
CA LEU A 161 -4.70 -5.64 6.47
C LEU A 161 -5.01 -7.05 5.97
N ASP A 162 -5.39 -7.93 6.89
CA ASP A 162 -5.70 -9.33 6.59
C ASP A 162 -7.16 -9.45 6.18
N LEU A 163 -7.41 -9.98 4.98
CA LEU A 163 -8.76 -10.24 4.51
C LEU A 163 -9.36 -11.44 5.27
N PRO A 164 -10.70 -11.47 5.48
CA PRO A 164 -11.37 -12.67 5.98
C PRO A 164 -11.16 -13.84 5.02
N PRO A 165 -11.10 -15.08 5.52
CA PRO A 165 -10.96 -16.26 4.67
C PRO A 165 -12.12 -16.32 3.67
N THR A 166 -11.81 -16.70 2.44
CA THR A 166 -12.80 -16.92 1.38
C THR A 166 -13.75 -18.05 1.77
N PRO A 167 -15.07 -17.92 1.54
CA PRO A 167 -15.99 -19.03 1.74
C PRO A 167 -15.58 -20.22 0.87
N LEU A 168 -15.32 -21.37 1.49
CA LEU A 168 -14.85 -22.58 0.80
C LEU A 168 -15.93 -23.22 -0.08
N PHE A 169 -17.21 -22.89 0.16
CA PHE A 169 -18.35 -23.46 -0.54
C PHE A 169 -18.98 -22.40 -1.44
N GLN A 170 -19.01 -22.69 -2.74
CA GLN A 170 -19.82 -21.94 -3.70
C GLN A 170 -21.29 -22.25 -3.40
N SER A 171 -22.14 -21.23 -3.31
CA SER A 171 -23.59 -21.45 -3.19
C SER A 171 -24.12 -22.31 -4.34
N ALA A 172 -25.18 -23.09 -4.10
CA ALA A 172 -25.80 -23.94 -5.13
C ALA A 172 -26.24 -23.15 -6.40
N ASN A 173 -26.41 -21.84 -6.28
CA ASN A 173 -26.54 -20.92 -7.40
C ASN A 173 -25.14 -20.57 -7.90
N ARG A 174 -24.83 -20.96 -9.15
CA ARG A 174 -23.53 -20.86 -9.83
C ARG A 174 -22.96 -19.45 -10.04
N GLU A 175 -23.56 -18.43 -9.45
CA GLU A 175 -23.00 -17.09 -9.42
C GLU A 175 -22.08 -16.98 -8.21
N SER A 176 -20.78 -17.02 -8.45
CA SER A 176 -19.78 -16.76 -7.41
C SER A 176 -19.91 -15.31 -6.93
N ILE A 177 -20.70 -15.08 -5.89
CA ILE A 177 -20.82 -13.77 -5.25
C ILE A 177 -19.44 -13.38 -4.72
N ILE A 178 -18.88 -12.29 -5.24
CA ILE A 178 -17.61 -11.74 -4.74
C ILE A 178 -17.88 -11.19 -3.33
N PRO A 179 -17.17 -11.65 -2.29
CA PRO A 179 -17.40 -11.16 -0.95
C PRO A 179 -16.95 -9.70 -0.80
N HIS A 180 -17.61 -8.96 0.07
CA HIS A 180 -17.29 -7.56 0.38
C HIS A 180 -16.97 -7.40 1.86
N VAL A 181 -15.97 -6.58 2.20
CA VAL A 181 -15.60 -6.26 3.58
C VAL A 181 -15.29 -4.76 3.74
N PRO A 182 -15.85 -4.07 4.75
CA PRO A 182 -15.49 -2.68 5.02
C PRO A 182 -14.02 -2.53 5.45
N LEU A 183 -13.35 -1.49 4.98
CA LEU A 183 -11.97 -1.15 5.35
C LEU A 183 -11.81 -0.97 6.87
N THR A 184 -12.78 -0.35 7.53
CA THR A 184 -12.80 -0.13 8.99
C THR A 184 -12.80 -1.44 9.78
N THR A 185 -13.44 -2.48 9.25
CA THR A 185 -13.41 -3.83 9.84
C THR A 185 -12.00 -4.41 9.82
N LEU A 186 -11.25 -4.20 8.73
CA LEU A 186 -9.86 -4.66 8.63
C LEU A 186 -8.94 -3.87 9.56
N LEU A 187 -9.18 -2.56 9.69
CA LEU A 187 -8.42 -1.67 10.56
C LEU A 187 -8.61 -1.98 12.05
N ASN A 188 -9.69 -2.66 12.45
CA ASN A 188 -9.88 -3.12 13.83
C ASN A 188 -8.71 -3.97 14.34
N LYS A 189 -7.92 -4.59 13.46
CA LYS A 189 -6.64 -5.23 13.82
C LYS A 189 -5.73 -4.33 14.67
N TYR A 190 -5.81 -3.01 14.49
CA TYR A 190 -4.96 -2.01 15.12
C TYR A 190 -5.66 -1.19 16.22
N ASN A 191 -6.86 -1.58 16.66
CA ASN A 191 -7.59 -0.85 17.70
C ASN A 191 -7.09 -1.12 19.14
N GLY A 192 -6.13 -2.03 19.35
CA GLY A 192 -5.66 -2.44 20.68
C GLY A 192 -6.62 -3.35 21.46
N ILE A 193 -7.79 -3.68 20.90
CA ILE A 193 -8.84 -4.50 21.52
C ILE A 193 -8.93 -5.86 20.81
N THR A 194 -9.04 -5.82 19.48
CA THR A 194 -9.11 -7.01 18.63
C THR A 194 -7.80 -7.76 18.72
N ALA A 195 -7.87 -8.97 19.23
CA ALA A 195 -6.72 -9.84 19.34
C ALA A 195 -6.63 -10.78 18.15
N SER A 196 -5.42 -10.96 17.65
CA SER A 196 -5.08 -12.04 16.72
C SER A 196 -4.38 -13.16 17.47
N GLU A 197 -4.77 -14.40 17.21
CA GLU A 197 -4.05 -15.58 17.70
C GLU A 197 -2.85 -15.85 16.81
N LYS A 198 -1.67 -15.94 17.43
CA LYS A 198 -0.43 -16.34 16.77
C LYS A 198 0.22 -17.43 17.60
N LEU A 199 0.11 -18.67 17.13
CA LEU A 199 0.61 -19.85 17.86
C LEU A 199 -0.01 -19.90 19.27
N ALA A 200 0.82 -19.89 20.33
CA ALA A 200 0.39 -19.90 21.73
C ALA A 200 0.25 -18.50 22.35
N HIS A 201 0.21 -17.44 21.53
CA HIS A 201 0.10 -16.07 21.99
C HIS A 201 -1.13 -15.36 21.44
N ARG A 202 -1.78 -14.60 22.32
CA ARG A 202 -2.78 -13.59 21.98
C ARG A 202 -2.06 -12.26 21.76
N VAL A 203 -2.17 -11.71 20.56
CA VAL A 203 -1.46 -10.48 20.17
C VAL A 203 -2.46 -9.37 19.86
N ARG A 204 -2.28 -8.20 20.45
CA ARG A 204 -3.03 -6.98 20.18
C ARG A 204 -2.09 -5.93 19.59
N HIS A 205 -2.59 -5.14 18.64
CA HIS A 205 -1.80 -4.10 17.99
C HIS A 205 -2.50 -2.76 18.22
N ARG A 206 -1.75 -1.72 18.59
CA ARG A 206 -2.27 -0.36 18.81
C ARG A 206 -1.35 0.65 18.12
N LEU A 207 -1.89 1.54 17.29
CA LEU A 207 -1.09 2.61 16.67
C LEU A 207 -0.73 3.67 17.73
N LEU A 208 0.43 4.29 17.57
CA LEU A 208 0.92 5.32 18.50
C LEU A 208 1.05 6.67 17.80
N HIS A 209 0.87 7.75 18.56
CA HIS A 209 1.23 9.08 18.11
C HIS A 209 2.76 9.29 18.05
N PRO A 210 3.23 10.20 17.17
CA PRO A 210 2.47 10.82 16.08
C PRO A 210 2.25 9.83 14.93
N LEU A 211 1.06 9.85 14.32
CA LEU A 211 0.84 9.14 13.06
C LEU A 211 1.56 9.84 11.90
N PRO A 212 2.08 9.08 10.92
CA PRO A 212 2.80 9.63 9.77
C PRO A 212 1.87 10.47 8.88
N PRO A 213 2.41 11.45 8.14
CA PRO A 213 1.64 12.23 7.17
C PRO A 213 1.00 11.37 6.08
N TYR A 214 1.60 10.22 5.72
CA TYR A 214 1.05 9.25 4.78
C TYR A 214 1.02 7.85 5.39
N LEU A 215 -0.12 7.18 5.30
CA LEU A 215 -0.30 5.78 5.69
C LEU A 215 -0.38 4.90 4.45
N LEU A 216 0.33 3.77 4.49
CA LEU A 216 0.31 2.75 3.45
C LEU A 216 -0.45 1.53 3.98
N PHE A 217 -1.57 1.18 3.37
CA PHE A 217 -2.35 -0.01 3.71
C PHE A 217 -2.18 -1.07 2.63
N HIS A 218 -1.56 -2.20 2.99
CA HIS A 218 -1.46 -3.36 2.13
C HIS A 218 -2.60 -4.33 2.43
N ILE A 219 -3.45 -4.60 1.44
CA ILE A 219 -4.49 -5.63 1.52
C ILE A 219 -3.85 -6.96 1.15
N LYS A 220 -3.72 -7.87 2.12
CA LYS A 220 -3.05 -9.16 1.91
C LYS A 220 -3.95 -10.12 1.14
N ARG A 221 -3.83 -10.11 -0.20
CA ARG A 221 -4.64 -10.95 -1.11
C ARG A 221 -4.05 -12.31 -1.39
N PHE A 222 -2.73 -12.45 -1.32
CA PHE A 222 -2.05 -13.71 -1.64
C PHE A 222 -1.57 -14.43 -0.39
N SER A 223 -1.91 -15.71 -0.28
CA SER A 223 -1.39 -16.62 0.75
C SER A 223 -0.76 -17.84 0.10
N LYS A 224 0.49 -18.14 0.45
CA LYS A 224 1.15 -19.37 0.01
C LYS A 224 0.81 -20.49 0.99
N ASN A 225 0.07 -21.48 0.51
CA ASN A 225 -0.05 -22.78 1.18
C ASN A 225 1.11 -23.69 0.75
N ARG A 226 1.31 -24.83 1.41
CA ARG A 226 2.35 -25.82 1.08
C ARG A 226 2.34 -26.30 -0.38
N PHE A 227 1.19 -26.18 -1.04
CA PHE A 227 0.96 -26.74 -2.37
C PHE A 227 0.68 -25.67 -3.44
N VAL A 228 -0.04 -24.61 -3.11
CA VAL A 228 -0.53 -23.60 -4.07
C VAL A 228 -0.54 -22.21 -3.43
N SER A 229 -0.35 -21.16 -4.25
CA SER A 229 -0.63 -19.78 -3.86
C SER A 229 -2.11 -19.49 -4.08
N GLU A 230 -2.83 -19.17 -3.03
CA GLU A 230 -4.26 -18.85 -3.06
C GLU A 230 -4.44 -17.32 -3.10
N ARG A 231 -5.40 -16.87 -3.92
CA ARG A 231 -5.79 -15.46 -4.05
C ARG A 231 -7.15 -15.24 -3.40
N ASN A 232 -7.26 -14.14 -2.67
CA ASN A 232 -8.49 -13.69 -2.04
C ASN A 232 -9.12 -12.53 -2.84
N PRO A 233 -10.24 -12.75 -3.57
CA PRO A 233 -10.89 -11.75 -4.41
C PRO A 233 -11.81 -10.79 -3.62
N THR A 234 -11.84 -10.86 -2.28
CA THR A 234 -12.72 -10.02 -1.46
C THR A 234 -12.53 -8.53 -1.77
N ILE A 235 -13.63 -7.84 -2.07
CA ILE A 235 -13.64 -6.41 -2.34
C ILE A 235 -13.65 -5.64 -1.03
N VAL A 236 -12.71 -4.70 -0.89
CA VAL A 236 -12.62 -3.85 0.30
C VAL A 236 -13.40 -2.57 0.05
N THR A 237 -14.51 -2.40 0.76
CA THR A 237 -15.39 -1.24 0.61
C THR A 237 -15.00 -0.13 1.58
N PHE A 238 -15.16 1.12 1.15
CA PHE A 238 -14.98 2.29 2.01
C PHE A 238 -16.06 3.33 1.65
N PRO A 239 -16.66 4.01 2.65
CA PRO A 239 -17.81 4.88 2.42
C PRO A 239 -17.47 6.13 1.60
N SER A 240 -16.23 6.61 1.70
CA SER A 240 -15.72 7.71 0.90
C SER A 240 -14.20 7.58 0.77
N PRO A 241 -13.60 7.98 -0.37
CA PRO A 241 -12.16 8.14 -0.46
C PRO A 241 -11.64 9.31 0.38
N ARG A 242 -12.53 10.13 0.97
CA ARG A 242 -12.16 11.22 1.88
C ARG A 242 -12.62 10.90 3.31
N SER A 243 -11.96 11.51 4.30
CA SER A 243 -12.37 11.51 5.71
C SER A 243 -12.33 10.14 6.41
N LEU A 244 -11.33 9.31 6.12
CA LEU A 244 -11.07 8.12 6.95
C LEU A 244 -10.59 8.57 8.33
N ASP A 245 -11.38 8.32 9.37
CA ASP A 245 -10.96 8.60 10.74
C ASP A 245 -10.09 7.49 11.32
N MET A 246 -8.84 7.85 11.65
CA MET A 246 -7.88 6.95 12.30
C MET A 246 -7.88 7.06 13.82
N SER A 247 -8.60 8.01 14.42
CA SER A 247 -8.65 8.21 15.88
C SER A 247 -9.01 6.95 16.68
N PRO A 248 -9.93 6.06 16.23
CA PRO A 248 -10.28 4.87 17.01
C PRO A 248 -9.15 3.85 17.10
N TYR A 249 -8.14 3.92 16.22
CA TYR A 249 -7.04 2.97 16.12
C TYR A 249 -5.74 3.45 16.80
N VAL A 250 -5.70 4.69 17.28
CA VAL A 250 -4.48 5.32 17.84
C VAL A 250 -4.61 5.55 19.34
N GLU A 251 -3.61 5.13 20.10
CA GLU A 251 -3.54 5.40 21.54
C GLU A 251 -3.66 6.89 21.84
N PRO A 252 -4.68 7.34 22.61
CA PRO A 252 -4.87 8.75 22.88
C PRO A 252 -3.65 9.37 23.54
N ASN A 253 -3.18 10.50 23.01
CA ASN A 253 -2.10 11.28 23.62
C ASN A 253 -2.48 12.79 23.62
N PRO A 254 -3.00 13.32 24.74
CA PRO A 254 -3.43 14.71 24.85
C PRO A 254 -2.35 15.75 24.55
N ASP A 255 -1.07 15.40 24.71
CA ASP A 255 0.06 16.32 24.44
C ASP A 255 0.25 16.56 22.93
N ILE A 256 -0.17 15.61 22.10
CA ILE A 256 0.03 15.63 20.64
C ILE A 256 -1.29 15.90 19.91
N TRP A 257 -2.40 15.36 20.39
CA TRP A 257 -3.70 15.46 19.74
C TRP A 257 -4.84 15.55 20.78
N PRO A 258 -5.78 16.50 20.66
CA PRO A 258 -6.88 16.62 21.61
C PRO A 258 -7.74 15.35 21.66
N PRO A 259 -8.13 14.90 22.86
CA PRO A 259 -9.07 13.80 23.01
C PRO A 259 -10.40 14.11 22.31
N GLY A 260 -10.94 13.14 21.59
CA GLY A 260 -12.24 13.25 20.91
C GLY A 260 -12.20 13.90 19.52
N GLU A 261 -11.10 14.53 19.11
CA GLU A 261 -10.96 15.08 17.76
C GLU A 261 -10.56 13.98 16.75
N PRO A 262 -11.23 13.89 15.58
CA PRO A 262 -10.94 12.85 14.60
C PRO A 262 -9.58 13.07 13.92
N ILE A 263 -8.89 11.98 13.59
CA ILE A 263 -7.62 12.03 12.84
C ILE A 263 -7.92 11.63 11.41
N LEU A 264 -8.29 12.61 10.59
CA LEU A 264 -8.79 12.37 9.24
C LEU A 264 -7.67 12.16 8.21
N TYR A 265 -7.88 11.17 7.35
CA TYR A 265 -7.05 10.87 6.20
C TYR A 265 -7.87 10.82 4.91
N ASP A 266 -7.23 11.17 3.79
CA ASP A 266 -7.80 11.15 2.43
C ASP A 266 -7.00 10.21 1.54
N LEU A 267 -7.69 9.36 0.77
CA LEU A 267 -7.06 8.46 -0.21
C LEU A 267 -6.42 9.31 -1.30
N VAL A 268 -5.17 9.02 -1.64
CA VAL A 268 -4.43 9.70 -2.71
C VAL A 268 -3.94 8.76 -3.80
N ALA A 269 -3.79 7.48 -3.50
CA ALA A 269 -3.41 6.46 -4.47
C ALA A 269 -3.94 5.08 -4.05
N ASN A 270 -4.24 4.23 -5.04
CA ASN A 270 -4.67 2.86 -4.85
C ASN A 270 -4.07 1.97 -5.96
N ILE A 271 -3.13 1.10 -5.62
CA ILE A 271 -2.68 0.05 -6.54
C ILE A 271 -3.74 -1.04 -6.55
N ILE A 272 -4.15 -1.46 -7.74
CA ILE A 272 -5.16 -2.48 -7.98
C ILE A 272 -4.53 -3.69 -8.65
N LEU A 273 -5.00 -4.85 -8.23
CA LEU A 273 -4.78 -6.12 -8.91
C LEU A 273 -5.89 -6.32 -9.95
N ASP A 274 -5.53 -6.41 -11.23
CA ASP A 274 -6.47 -6.77 -12.27
C ASP A 274 -6.20 -8.21 -12.75
N PRO A 275 -7.13 -9.15 -12.51
CA PRO A 275 -7.00 -10.53 -12.94
C PRO A 275 -7.47 -10.77 -14.38
N THR A 276 -8.12 -9.80 -15.02
CA THR A 276 -8.85 -9.99 -16.27
C THR A 276 -7.98 -9.83 -17.51
N VAL A 277 -6.73 -9.39 -17.36
CA VAL A 277 -5.88 -8.99 -18.48
C VAL A 277 -4.75 -9.99 -18.72
N ALA A 278 -4.93 -10.84 -19.73
CA ALA A 278 -3.81 -11.30 -20.54
C ALA A 278 -3.21 -10.05 -21.23
N VAL A 279 -1.90 -9.84 -21.03
CA VAL A 279 -1.13 -8.69 -21.54
C VAL A 279 -1.56 -8.32 -22.98
N PRO A 280 -1.94 -7.04 -23.26
CA PRO A 280 -2.22 -6.60 -24.62
C PRO A 280 -0.96 -6.79 -25.48
N GLY A 281 -1.00 -7.74 -26.41
CA GLY A 281 0.14 -8.14 -27.24
C GLY A 281 0.42 -9.64 -27.34
N ALA A 282 -0.31 -10.49 -26.61
CA ALA A 282 -0.41 -11.91 -26.93
C ALA A 282 -1.58 -12.10 -27.90
N THR A 283 -1.32 -12.61 -29.10
CA THR A 283 -2.35 -12.94 -30.09
C THR A 283 -3.40 -13.89 -29.51
N ASP A 284 -4.66 -13.68 -29.91
CA ASP A 284 -5.89 -14.34 -29.42
C ASP A 284 -5.99 -15.87 -29.66
N GLU A 285 -4.88 -16.58 -29.86
CA GLU A 285 -4.91 -18.04 -30.06
C GLU A 285 -4.81 -18.84 -28.76
N ALA A 286 -4.46 -18.21 -27.62
CA ALA A 286 -4.29 -18.92 -26.35
C ALA A 286 -5.54 -18.95 -25.44
N ALA A 287 -6.64 -18.29 -25.83
CA ALA A 287 -7.84 -18.16 -25.01
C ALA A 287 -8.89 -19.26 -25.25
N ALA A 288 -8.68 -20.16 -26.22
CA ALA A 288 -9.68 -21.15 -26.62
C ALA A 288 -9.60 -22.51 -25.89
N ASP A 289 -8.58 -22.76 -25.07
CA ASP A 289 -8.39 -24.10 -24.47
C ASP A 289 -8.07 -24.04 -22.98
N LYS A 290 -9.06 -23.73 -22.14
CA LYS A 290 -9.12 -24.17 -20.73
C LYS A 290 -10.56 -24.39 -20.29
N GLY A 291 -11.21 -25.35 -20.93
CA GLY A 291 -12.23 -26.16 -20.28
C GLY A 291 -11.55 -27.33 -19.56
N VAL A 292 -12.03 -27.60 -18.35
CA VAL A 292 -11.96 -28.91 -17.65
C VAL A 292 -10.63 -29.30 -16.97
N ASN A 293 -10.72 -29.48 -15.64
CA ASN A 293 -9.92 -30.33 -14.75
C ASN A 293 -8.50 -30.73 -15.19
N ALA A 294 -7.47 -30.26 -14.47
CA ALA A 294 -6.12 -30.79 -14.57
C ALA A 294 -5.68 -31.45 -13.24
N ALA A 295 -6.03 -32.72 -13.09
CA ALA A 295 -5.18 -33.68 -12.41
C ALA A 295 -4.36 -34.40 -13.49
N SER A 296 -3.12 -33.96 -13.72
CA SER A 296 -2.10 -34.79 -14.36
C SER A 296 -0.70 -34.29 -14.00
N GLY A 297 0.09 -35.19 -13.42
CA GLY A 297 1.48 -34.94 -13.07
C GLY A 297 2.35 -34.96 -14.33
N ALA A 298 3.18 -33.93 -14.46
CA ALA A 298 4.41 -33.97 -15.23
C ALA A 298 5.46 -33.16 -14.46
N SER A 299 6.50 -33.86 -14.02
CA SER A 299 7.62 -33.31 -13.28
C SER A 299 8.49 -32.44 -14.19
N SER A 300 8.36 -31.11 -14.06
CA SER A 300 9.37 -30.17 -14.52
C SER A 300 10.02 -29.49 -13.31
N SER A 301 11.29 -29.80 -13.09
CA SER A 301 12.17 -29.20 -12.10
C SER A 301 12.43 -27.72 -12.43
N GLY A 302 11.60 -26.86 -11.86
CA GLY A 302 11.76 -25.41 -11.87
C GLY A 302 10.60 -24.78 -11.12
N ALA A 303 10.88 -24.20 -9.95
CA ALA A 303 9.87 -23.58 -9.07
C ALA A 303 9.22 -22.36 -9.74
N GLY A 304 8.17 -22.61 -10.51
CA GLY A 304 7.29 -21.62 -11.10
C GLY A 304 5.87 -22.13 -11.00
N ALA A 305 5.26 -21.98 -9.82
CA ALA A 305 3.85 -22.24 -9.62
C ALA A 305 3.04 -21.54 -10.71
N GLY A 306 2.02 -22.22 -11.25
CA GLY A 306 1.04 -21.62 -12.15
C GLY A 306 0.40 -20.42 -11.47
N SER A 307 0.95 -19.25 -11.74
CA SER A 307 0.38 -17.97 -11.32
C SER A 307 -0.56 -17.55 -12.43
N GLU A 308 -1.81 -17.27 -12.08
CA GLU A 308 -2.66 -16.44 -12.95
C GLU A 308 -1.82 -15.23 -13.37
N LYS A 309 -1.76 -14.96 -14.68
CA LYS A 309 -1.13 -13.73 -15.16
C LYS A 309 -1.97 -12.58 -14.63
N VAL A 310 -1.42 -11.79 -13.72
CA VAL A 310 -2.08 -10.62 -13.16
C VAL A 310 -1.50 -9.37 -13.79
N SER A 311 -2.27 -8.29 -13.83
CA SER A 311 -1.81 -6.97 -14.23
C SER A 311 -1.92 -5.99 -13.08
N TRP A 312 -0.93 -5.11 -12.94
CA TRP A 312 -0.95 -4.06 -11.93
C TRP A 312 -1.33 -2.72 -12.54
N MET A 313 -2.30 -2.05 -11.92
CA MET A 313 -2.68 -0.68 -12.26
C MET A 313 -2.69 0.20 -11.01
N VAL A 314 -2.67 1.51 -11.19
CA VAL A 314 -2.74 2.47 -10.09
C VAL A 314 -3.80 3.52 -10.37
N GLN A 315 -4.68 3.73 -9.40
CA GLN A 315 -5.57 4.87 -9.33
C GLN A 315 -4.88 5.97 -8.53
N LEU A 316 -4.87 7.20 -9.05
CA LEU A 316 -4.24 8.36 -8.44
C LEU A 316 -5.22 9.52 -8.35
N HIS A 317 -5.19 10.23 -7.22
CA HIS A 317 -5.94 11.46 -7.04
C HIS A 317 -5.21 12.62 -7.74
N ASP A 318 -5.86 13.21 -8.73
CA ASP A 318 -5.40 14.42 -9.41
C ASP A 318 -5.74 15.66 -8.58
N LYS A 319 -4.80 16.03 -7.72
CA LYS A 319 -4.90 17.23 -6.87
C LYS A 319 -4.99 18.52 -7.68
N ALA A 320 -4.48 18.56 -8.91
CA ALA A 320 -4.55 19.75 -9.74
C ALA A 320 -5.98 19.93 -10.28
N MET A 321 -6.59 18.85 -10.79
CA MET A 321 -8.00 18.83 -11.17
C MET A 321 -8.92 19.11 -9.98
N SER A 322 -8.63 18.57 -8.80
CA SER A 322 -9.41 18.90 -7.59
C SER A 322 -9.32 20.38 -7.21
N ALA A 323 -8.14 20.99 -7.32
CA ALA A 323 -7.98 22.44 -7.07
C ALA A 323 -8.74 23.28 -8.11
N GLU A 324 -8.75 22.86 -9.37
CA GLU A 324 -9.48 23.52 -10.45
C GLU A 324 -11.00 23.41 -10.26
N ASN A 325 -11.50 22.21 -9.93
CA ASN A 325 -12.91 21.99 -9.60
C ASN A 325 -13.37 22.89 -8.43
N ASN A 326 -12.55 23.02 -7.39
CA ASN A 326 -12.86 23.90 -6.25
C ASN A 326 -12.92 25.38 -6.64
N ARG A 327 -12.07 25.84 -7.57
CA ARG A 327 -12.11 27.21 -8.10
C ARG A 327 -13.36 27.45 -8.94
N GLN A 328 -13.68 26.54 -9.85
CA GLN A 328 -14.87 26.63 -10.70
C GLN A 328 -16.15 26.64 -9.87
N HIS A 329 -16.22 25.83 -8.80
CA HIS A 329 -17.35 25.87 -7.88
C HIS A 329 -17.53 27.22 -7.18
N SER A 330 -16.44 27.96 -6.93
CA SER A 330 -16.51 29.29 -6.30
C SER A 330 -16.88 30.41 -7.29
N GLU A 331 -16.57 30.25 -8.59
CA GLU A 331 -16.73 31.29 -9.60
C GLU A 331 -17.94 31.08 -10.54
N ARG A 332 -18.35 29.82 -10.79
CA ARG A 332 -19.44 29.43 -11.70
C ARG A 332 -20.18 28.21 -11.17
N ALA A 333 -21.21 28.45 -10.35
CA ALA A 333 -22.12 27.40 -9.91
C ALA A 333 -22.90 26.84 -11.12
N GLY A 334 -22.52 25.66 -11.62
CA GLY A 334 -23.26 24.94 -12.68
C GLY A 334 -22.43 24.20 -13.74
N GLU A 335 -21.11 24.40 -13.80
CA GLU A 335 -20.24 23.60 -14.69
C GLU A 335 -19.97 22.19 -14.10
N GLN A 336 -19.89 21.18 -14.97
CA GLN A 336 -19.60 19.79 -14.56
C GLN A 336 -18.18 19.67 -14.03
N GLN A 337 -18.04 19.20 -12.79
CA GLN A 337 -16.74 18.94 -12.17
C GLN A 337 -15.97 17.88 -12.99
N GLY A 338 -14.70 18.15 -13.28
CA GLY A 338 -13.84 17.18 -13.93
C GLY A 338 -13.53 16.00 -13.00
N PRO A 339 -13.20 14.81 -13.54
CA PRO A 339 -12.85 13.66 -12.71
C PRO A 339 -11.55 13.92 -11.97
N GLU A 340 -11.58 13.75 -10.66
CA GLU A 340 -10.45 13.95 -9.76
C GLU A 340 -9.54 12.71 -9.67
N TRP A 341 -9.84 11.64 -10.41
CA TRP A 341 -9.11 10.38 -10.34
C TRP A 341 -8.69 9.89 -11.72
N LEU A 342 -7.45 9.38 -11.78
CA LEU A 342 -6.85 8.80 -12.96
C LEU A 342 -6.49 7.34 -12.68
N GLU A 343 -6.88 6.44 -13.57
CA GLU A 343 -6.43 5.05 -13.60
C GLU A 343 -5.30 4.90 -14.63
N ILE A 344 -4.15 4.42 -14.17
CA ILE A 344 -2.94 4.29 -14.99
C ILE A 344 -2.50 2.84 -15.02
N GLN A 345 -2.43 2.28 -16.22
CA GLN A 345 -1.82 1.00 -16.51
C GLN A 345 -0.75 1.22 -17.58
N ASP A 346 0.51 1.25 -17.16
CA ASP A 346 1.65 1.54 -18.03
C ASP A 346 1.47 2.81 -18.86
N LEU A 347 1.24 2.69 -20.17
CA LEU A 347 1.06 3.80 -21.12
C LEU A 347 -0.39 4.30 -21.18
N PHE A 348 -1.35 3.51 -20.69
CA PHE A 348 -2.76 3.85 -20.74
C PHE A 348 -3.13 4.63 -19.49
N VAL A 349 -3.74 5.80 -19.71
CA VAL A 349 -4.28 6.66 -18.67
C VAL A 349 -5.75 6.88 -18.97
N LYS A 350 -6.61 6.56 -18.02
CA LYS A 350 -8.07 6.72 -18.10
C LYS A 350 -8.56 7.52 -16.91
N LYS A 351 -9.71 8.16 -17.07
CA LYS A 351 -10.43 8.80 -15.97
C LYS A 351 -11.12 7.72 -15.15
N ALA A 352 -11.14 7.88 -13.83
CA ALA A 352 -11.84 7.00 -12.91
C ALA A 352 -12.88 7.80 -12.13
N GLU A 353 -14.05 7.20 -11.90
CA GLU A 353 -15.10 7.80 -11.10
C GLU A 353 -14.86 7.52 -9.62
N THR A 354 -14.96 8.56 -8.79
CA THR A 354 -14.72 8.52 -7.34
C THR A 354 -15.54 7.43 -6.65
N GLU A 355 -16.78 7.23 -7.08
CA GLU A 355 -17.72 6.24 -6.53
C GLU A 355 -17.34 4.78 -6.86
N THR A 356 -16.51 4.57 -7.89
CA THR A 356 -16.17 3.23 -8.37
C THR A 356 -14.82 2.73 -7.86
N LEU A 357 -14.05 3.57 -7.15
CA LEU A 357 -12.69 3.23 -6.70
C LEU A 357 -12.63 1.96 -5.85
N PHE A 358 -13.66 1.70 -5.04
CA PHE A 358 -13.72 0.53 -4.17
C PHE A 358 -14.16 -0.75 -4.90
N THR A 359 -14.65 -0.68 -6.14
CA THR A 359 -15.21 -1.85 -6.85
C THR A 359 -14.14 -2.83 -7.34
N ARG A 360 -12.89 -2.39 -7.38
CA ARG A 360 -11.73 -3.16 -7.85
C ARG A 360 -10.99 -3.81 -6.67
N GLU A 361 -10.15 -4.80 -6.97
CA GLU A 361 -9.28 -5.46 -5.99
C GLU A 361 -8.11 -4.58 -5.57
N GLY A 362 -8.38 -3.58 -4.72
CA GLY A 362 -7.35 -2.73 -4.11
C GLY A 362 -6.31 -3.57 -3.37
N TYR A 363 -5.03 -3.33 -3.67
CA TYR A 363 -3.89 -4.10 -3.18
C TYR A 363 -3.02 -3.28 -2.23
N LEU A 364 -2.73 -2.03 -2.59
CA LEU A 364 -2.00 -1.09 -1.74
C LEU A 364 -2.63 0.30 -1.83
N MET A 365 -3.15 0.79 -0.71
CA MET A 365 -3.77 2.11 -0.61
C MET A 365 -2.83 3.09 0.09
N VAL A 366 -2.83 4.35 -0.36
CA VAL A 366 -2.08 5.45 0.25
C VAL A 366 -3.05 6.51 0.74
N TRP A 367 -2.97 6.81 2.02
CA TRP A 367 -3.84 7.76 2.69
C TRP A 367 -3.01 8.93 3.22
N GLU A 368 -3.39 10.16 2.89
CA GLU A 368 -2.74 11.40 3.33
C GLU A 368 -3.48 12.03 4.52
N ARG A 369 -2.75 12.42 5.56
CA ARG A 369 -3.31 13.08 6.74
C ARG A 369 -3.80 14.47 6.38
N ARG A 370 -5.05 14.78 6.72
CA ARG A 370 -5.61 16.11 6.55
C ARG A 370 -4.98 17.07 7.56
N LYS A 371 -4.55 18.25 7.09
CA LYS A 371 -4.06 19.31 7.98
C LYS A 371 -5.25 19.94 8.69
N VAL A 372 -5.25 19.97 10.01
CA VAL A 372 -6.26 20.71 10.78
C VAL A 372 -5.83 22.17 10.88
N PRO A 373 -6.60 23.12 10.30
CA PRO A 373 -6.29 24.54 10.43
C PRO A 373 -6.26 24.95 11.90
N GLY A 374 -5.22 25.66 12.34
CA GLY A 374 -5.07 26.13 13.72
C GLY A 374 -4.35 25.17 14.68
N MET A 375 -4.22 23.88 14.35
CA MET A 375 -3.39 22.94 15.11
C MET A 375 -1.93 22.99 14.62
N ASN A 376 -1.29 24.16 14.74
CA ASN A 376 0.16 24.22 14.57
C ASN A 376 0.79 23.36 15.65
N SER A 377 1.62 22.39 15.23
CA SER A 377 2.57 21.67 16.07
C SER A 377 3.14 22.62 17.12
N ARG A 378 2.73 22.45 18.38
CA ARG A 378 3.33 23.17 19.50
C ARG A 378 4.82 22.81 19.51
N LYS A 379 5.66 23.75 19.04
CA LYS A 379 7.11 23.83 19.23
C LYS A 379 7.89 22.50 19.10
N GLY A 380 8.11 22.07 17.86
CA GLY A 380 9.31 21.29 17.50
C GLY A 380 10.35 22.22 16.90
N LYS A 381 11.49 22.39 17.56
CA LYS A 381 12.62 23.26 17.16
C LYS A 381 13.02 23.07 15.68
N ASN A 382 13.32 24.21 15.05
CA ASN A 382 13.98 24.48 13.75
C ASN A 382 14.19 23.30 12.77
N PRO A 383 13.81 23.46 11.48
CA PRO A 383 14.35 22.58 10.46
C PRO A 383 15.87 22.76 10.40
N ALA A 384 16.61 21.67 10.54
CA ALA A 384 18.03 21.64 10.23
C ALA A 384 18.22 22.06 8.77
N LYS A 385 19.18 22.96 8.56
CA LYS A 385 19.68 23.37 7.23
C LYS A 385 20.29 22.20 6.49
#